data_AF-A0A066UMW2-F1
#
_entry.id   AF-A0A066UMW2-F1
#
_cell.length_a   1.000
_cell.length_b   1.000
_cell.length_c   1.000
_cell.angle_alpha   90.00
_cell.angle_beta   90.00
_cell.angle_gamma   90.00
#
_symmetry.space_group_name_H-M   'P 1'
#
loop_
_entity.id
_entity.type
_entity.pdbx_description
1 polymer ?
#
loop_
_entity_poly.entity_id
_entity_poly.type
_entity_poly.pdbx_seq_one_letter_code
_entity_poly.pdbx_strand_id
1 'polypeptide(L)' 'MSICVTVIDGVLQQSSGDVCEYVLVSKEQLSQLVNGQFDWSLIEFDKSLYEFVVGQSLVTFVGGHVLGRVLKHFR' A
#
# COMPACT_ATOMS: atom_id res chain seq x y z
N MET A 1 19.45 -12.43 -15.07
CA MET A 1 20.02 -11.11 -15.44
C MET A 1 19.02 -10.44 -16.36
N SER A 2 18.52 -9.26 -16.02
CA SER A 2 17.70 -8.45 -16.93
C SER A 2 18.58 -7.80 -17.99
N ILE A 3 18.11 -7.73 -19.24
CA ILE A 3 18.85 -7.13 -20.36
C ILE A 3 18.20 -5.79 -20.69
N CYS A 4 18.97 -4.71 -20.61
CA CYS A 4 18.53 -3.40 -21.07
C CYS A 4 18.54 -3.35 -22.60
N VAL A 5 17.42 -2.96 -23.18
CA VAL A 5 17.25 -2.80 -24.63
C VAL A 5 16.65 -1.44 -24.97
N THR A 6 16.95 -0.99 -26.19
CA THR A 6 16.38 0.22 -26.79
C THR A 6 15.98 -0.09 -28.23
N VAL A 7 15.06 0.69 -28.77
CA VAL A 7 14.60 0.52 -30.16
C VAL A 7 15.45 1.40 -31.07
N ILE A 8 16.28 0.79 -31.90
CA ILE A 8 17.10 1.48 -32.90
C ILE A 8 16.67 0.93 -34.26
N ASP A 9 16.28 1.82 -35.18
CA ASP A 9 15.80 1.46 -36.53
C ASP A 9 14.65 0.44 -36.53
N GLY A 10 13.75 0.52 -35.53
CA GLY A 10 12.57 -0.34 -35.42
C GLY A 10 12.83 -1.75 -34.90
N VAL A 11 14.07 -2.07 -34.49
CA VAL A 11 14.43 -3.36 -33.88
C VAL A 11 14.89 -3.18 -32.44
N LEU A 12 14.58 -4.18 -31.61
CA LEU A 12 15.06 -4.24 -30.22
C LEU A 12 16.55 -4.63 -30.24
N GLN A 13 17.40 -3.73 -29.75
CA GLN A 13 18.83 -3.98 -29.62
C GLN A 13 19.27 -3.83 -28.17
N GLN A 14 20.29 -4.61 -27.78
CA GLN A 14 20.89 -4.48 -26.45
C GLN A 14 21.54 -3.10 -26.32
N SER A 15 21.09 -2.34 -25.32
CA SER A 15 21.66 -1.02 -25.06
C SER A 15 23.09 -1.17 -24.56
N SER A 16 24.03 -0.54 -25.25
CA SER A 16 25.46 -0.56 -24.89
C SER A 16 25.89 0.70 -24.10
N GLY A 17 24.94 1.53 -23.67
CA GLY A 17 25.19 2.78 -22.96
C GLY A 17 24.35 2.95 -21.68
N ASP A 18 24.42 4.14 -21.08
CA ASP A 18 23.75 4.51 -19.81
C ASP A 18 22.21 4.67 -19.95
N VAL A 19 21.69 4.62 -21.18
CA VAL A 19 20.27 4.84 -21.44
C VAL A 19 19.58 3.49 -21.63
N CYS A 20 18.75 3.11 -20.66
CA CYS A 20 17.90 1.93 -20.70
C CYS A 20 16.45 2.34 -20.88
N GLU A 21 15.93 2.17 -22.10
CA GLU A 21 14.55 2.56 -22.44
C GLU A 21 13.56 1.45 -22.09
N TYR A 22 13.95 0.20 -22.31
CA TYR A 22 13.16 -0.98 -21.99
C TYR A 22 14.01 -2.05 -21.31
N VAL A 23 13.40 -2.80 -20.40
CA VAL A 23 14.05 -3.92 -19.71
C VAL A 23 13.38 -5.21 -20.15
N LEU A 24 14.14 -6.11 -20.77
CA LEU A 24 13.69 -7.46 -21.07
C LEU A 24 13.82 -8.31 -19.80
N VAL A 25 12.67 -8.86 -19.39
CA VAL A 25 12.51 -9.66 -18.17
C VAL A 25 11.85 -10.98 -18.55
N SER A 26 12.32 -12.10 -17.96
CA SER A 26 11.67 -13.39 -18.18
C SER A 26 10.33 -13.47 -17.44
N LYS A 27 9.43 -14.38 -17.85
CA LYS A 27 8.10 -14.52 -17.23
C LYS A 27 8.19 -14.84 -15.73
N GLU A 28 9.21 -15.62 -15.35
CA GLU A 28 9.46 -16.03 -13.97
C GLU A 28 9.90 -14.83 -13.13
N GLN A 29 10.75 -13.96 -13.68
CA GLN A 29 11.20 -12.75 -13.01
C GLN A 29 10.07 -11.71 -12.89
N LEU A 30 9.21 -11.59 -13.91
CA LEU A 30 8.02 -10.72 -13.84
C LEU A 30 7.07 -11.19 -12.74
N SER A 31 6.85 -12.51 -12.63
CA SER A 31 6.02 -13.08 -11.56
C SER A 31 6.57 -12.80 -10.16
N GLN A 32 7.90 -12.80 -10.01
CA GLN A 32 8.55 -12.44 -8.74
C GLN A 32 8.48 -10.95 -8.43
N LEU A 33 8.59 -10.06 -9.43
CA LEU A 33 8.39 -8.62 -9.24
C LEU A 33 6.96 -8.30 -8.81
N VAL A 34 5.96 -8.89 -9.47
CA VAL A 34 4.53 -8.66 -9.16
C VAL A 34 4.18 -9.22 -7.78
N ASN A 35 4.65 -10.44 -7.45
CA ASN A 35 4.40 -11.03 -6.13
C ASN A 35 5.20 -10.37 -5.00
N GLY A 36 6.36 -9.75 -5.29
CA GLY A 36 7.15 -9.01 -4.31
C GLY A 36 6.69 -7.56 -4.09
N GLN A 37 5.89 -6.99 -5.00
CA GLN A 37 5.35 -5.63 -4.87
C GLN A 37 4.18 -5.51 -3.88
N PHE A 38 3.49 -6.60 -3.56
CA PHE A 38 2.48 -6.64 -2.50
C PHE A 38 3.11 -7.18 -1.22
N ASP A 39 4.08 -6.45 -0.69
CA ASP A 39 4.63 -6.71 0.62
C ASP A 39 3.59 -6.29 1.67
N TRP A 40 2.77 -7.25 2.11
CA TRP A 40 1.79 -7.05 3.19
C TRP A 40 2.44 -6.56 4.49
N SER A 41 3.77 -6.61 4.60
CA SER A 41 4.55 -5.98 5.68
C SER A 41 4.52 -4.43 5.64
N LEU A 42 4.22 -3.81 4.50
CA LEU A 42 4.11 -2.35 4.37
C LEU A 42 2.75 -1.80 4.85
N ILE A 43 1.76 -2.68 5.00
CA ILE A 43 0.54 -2.40 5.78
C ILE A 43 0.85 -2.85 7.20
N GLU A 44 1.83 -2.20 7.83
CA GLU A 44 2.17 -2.46 9.22
C GLU A 44 0.98 -2.03 10.07
N PHE A 45 0.22 -3.01 10.55
CA PHE A 45 -0.94 -2.78 11.39
C PHE A 45 -0.48 -2.21 12.73
N ASP A 46 -0.61 -0.90 12.89
CA ASP A 46 -0.33 -0.23 14.14
C ASP A 46 -1.43 -0.59 15.16
N LYS A 47 -1.12 -1.58 15.99
CA LYS A 47 -2.01 -2.07 17.05
C LYS A 47 -2.34 -0.97 18.06
N SER A 48 -1.39 -0.07 18.35
CA SER A 48 -1.59 1.04 19.30
C SER A 48 -2.59 2.05 18.74
N LEU A 49 -2.46 2.40 17.46
CA LEU A 49 -3.39 3.27 16.76
C LEU A 49 -4.80 2.65 16.70
N TYR A 50 -4.89 1.36 16.38
CA TYR A 50 -6.15 0.64 16.36
C TYR A 50 -6.83 0.62 17.73
N GLU A 51 -6.10 0.25 18.79
CA GLU A 51 -6.62 0.24 20.16
C GLU A 51 -7.05 1.64 20.60
N PHE A 52 -6.30 2.68 20.25
CA PHE A 52 -6.66 4.07 20.53
C PHE A 52 -7.96 4.47 19.84
N VAL A 53 -8.09 4.23 18.53
CA VAL A 53 -9.28 4.59 17.76
C VAL A 53 -10.52 3.86 18.27
N VAL A 54 -10.40 2.55 18.53
CA VAL A 54 -11.51 1.75 19.08
C VAL A 54 -11.88 2.24 20.48
N GLY A 55 -10.90 2.51 21.33
CA GLY A 55 -11.12 3.01 22.69
C GLY A 55 -11.83 4.38 22.69
N GLN A 56 -11.34 5.34 21.90
CA GLN A 56 -11.97 6.66 21.77
C GLN A 56 -13.39 6.57 21.20
N SER A 57 -13.63 5.68 20.24
CA SER A 57 -14.96 5.45 19.67
C SER A 57 -15.95 4.94 20.73
N LEU A 58 -15.52 3.99 21.56
CA LEU A 58 -16.31 3.46 22.67
C LEU A 58 -16.63 4.51 23.73
N VAL A 59 -15.62 5.28 24.16
CA VAL A 59 -15.81 6.36 25.14
C VAL A 59 -16.79 7.40 24.62
N THR A 60 -16.63 7.82 23.36
CA THR A 60 -17.51 8.80 22.73
C THR A 60 -18.94 8.27 22.61
N PHE A 61 -19.10 7.00 22.24
CA PHE A 61 -20.41 6.35 22.14
C PHE A 61 -21.12 6.28 23.49
N VAL A 62 -20.46 5.76 24.52
CA VAL A 62 -21.03 5.64 25.87
C VAL A 62 -21.30 7.02 26.47
N GLY A 63 -20.34 7.95 26.36
CA GLY A 63 -20.47 9.31 26.85
C GLY A 63 -21.63 10.05 26.17
N GLY A 64 -21.73 9.98 24.85
CA GLY A 64 -22.84 10.56 24.08
C GLY A 64 -24.18 9.93 24.44
N HIS A 65 -24.23 8.61 24.67
CA HIS A 65 -25.46 7.93 25.10
C HIS A 65 -25.93 8.42 26.48
N VAL A 66 -25.03 8.49 27.46
CA VAL A 66 -25.35 8.95 28.82
C VAL A 66 -25.75 10.43 28.81
N LEU A 67 -24.99 11.29 28.13
CA LEU A 67 -25.31 12.71 28.00
C LEU A 67 -26.68 12.91 27.34
N GLY A 68 -27.01 12.12 26.32
CA GLY A 68 -28.34 12.13 25.70
C GLY A 68 -29.46 11.76 26.67
N ARG A 69 -29.23 10.79 27.57
CA ARG A 69 -30.19 10.42 28.63
C ARG A 69 -30.37 11.54 29.66
N VAL A 70 -29.27 12.18 30.06
CA VAL A 70 -29.29 13.29 31.01
C VAL A 70 -30.05 14.48 30.42
N LEU A 71 -29.72 14.89 29.19
CA LEU A 71 -30.41 15.99 28.52
C LEU A 71 -31.90 15.71 28.34
N LYS A 72 -32.29 14.46 28.05
CA LYS A 72 -33.70 14.05 27.99
C LYS A 72 -34.40 14.11 29.35
N HIS A 73 -33.67 13.92 30.46
CA HIS A 73 -34.27 14.01 31.79
C HIS A 73 -34.59 15.47 32.18
N PHE A 74 -33.82 16.43 31.67
CA PHE A 74 -33.96 17.85 31.98
C PHE A 74 -34.80 18.64 30.96
N ARG A 75 -35.31 18.00 29.91
CA ARG A 75 -36.14 18.60 28.86
C ARG A 75 -37.51 17.95 28.82
#